data_AF-A0A147JZ73-F1
#
_entry.id   AF-A0A147JZ73-F1
#
_cell.length_a   1.000
_cell.length_b   1.000
_cell.length_c   1.000
_cell.angle_alpha   90.00
_cell.angle_beta   90.00
_cell.angle_gamma   90.00
#
_symmetry.space_group_name_H-M   'P 1'
#
loop_
_entity.id
_entity.type
_entity.pdbx_description
1 polymer ?
#
loop_
_entity_poly.entity_id
_entity_poly.type
_entity_poly.pdbx_seq_one_letter_code
_entity_poly.pdbx_strand_id
1 'polypeptide(L)'
;MDIGIALVIVILILLTWMSFSSSGMLKARKLKAEANQLREEVERLRAANEALRSNFELGANERIKLNNDFYELVRDLERVKSAVIGWGTAHKEFYNRFGVQVGPELVDRILEEKAGIDVLTRKRLSHEVLVGGIGKEILRRISPTTPLESIADELGLPLVAIKSYIRHLSVLGYIDTNMKITDRGKEALE
;
A
#
# COMPACT_ATOMS: atom_id res chain seq x y z
N MET A 1 -28.66 -66.92 11.84
CA MET A 1 -27.86 -65.90 11.12
C MET A 1 -26.50 -66.52 10.91
N ASP A 2 -26.14 -66.83 9.66
CA ASP A 2 -24.82 -67.39 9.35
C ASP A 2 -23.72 -66.43 9.81
N ILE A 3 -22.71 -66.98 10.47
CA ILE A 3 -21.54 -66.23 10.97
C ILE A 3 -20.90 -65.38 9.87
N GLY A 4 -20.97 -65.85 8.61
CA GLY A 4 -20.52 -65.09 7.44
C GLY A 4 -21.29 -63.78 7.21
N ILE A 5 -22.61 -63.75 7.45
CA ILE A 5 -23.45 -62.54 7.26
C ILE A 5 -23.11 -61.50 8.33
N ALA A 6 -22.92 -61.93 9.59
CA ALA A 6 -22.53 -61.04 10.68
C ALA A 6 -21.17 -60.39 10.41
N LEU A 7 -20.21 -61.14 9.86
CA LEU A 7 -18.87 -60.65 9.57
C LEU A 7 -18.87 -59.60 8.44
N VAL A 8 -19.69 -59.82 7.40
CA VAL A 8 -19.86 -58.85 6.30
C VAL A 8 -20.47 -57.53 6.79
N ILE A 9 -21.43 -57.60 7.72
CA ILE A 9 -22.05 -56.39 8.31
C ILE A 9 -21.03 -55.61 9.15
N VAL A 10 -20.20 -56.28 9.95
CA VAL A 10 -19.14 -55.64 10.74
C VAL A 10 -18.11 -54.96 9.85
N ILE A 11 -17.70 -55.60 8.76
CA ILE A 11 -16.77 -55.02 7.78
C ILE A 11 -17.38 -53.80 7.10
N LEU A 12 -18.66 -53.85 6.72
CA LEU A 12 -19.36 -52.69 6.13
C LEU A 12 -19.45 -51.52 7.10
N ILE A 13 -19.74 -51.76 8.38
CA ILE A 13 -19.76 -50.72 9.42
C ILE A 13 -18.37 -50.09 9.58
N LEU A 14 -17.31 -50.91 9.64
CA LEU A 14 -15.93 -50.43 9.75
C LEU A 14 -15.49 -49.60 8.54
N LEU A 15 -15.86 -50.00 7.32
CA LEU A 15 -15.57 -49.27 6.09
C LEU A 15 -16.33 -47.93 6.03
N THR A 16 -17.58 -47.92 6.49
CA THR A 16 -18.40 -46.71 6.57
C THR A 16 -17.79 -45.72 7.58
N TRP A 17 -17.26 -46.22 8.70
CA TRP A 17 -16.61 -45.41 9.72
C TRP A 17 -15.28 -44.83 9.25
N MET A 18 -14.46 -45.63 8.55
CA MET A 18 -13.22 -45.15 7.94
C MET A 18 -13.46 -44.05 6.90
N SER A 19 -14.56 -44.12 6.15
CA SER A 19 -14.89 -43.14 5.11
C SER A 19 -15.28 -41.77 5.69
N PHE A 20 -15.84 -41.72 6.90
CA PHE A 20 -16.25 -40.46 7.55
C PHE A 20 -15.08 -39.67 8.17
N SER A 21 -13.93 -40.33 8.40
CA SER A 21 -12.70 -39.74 8.96
C SER A 21 -11.96 -38.79 7.99
N SER A 22 -12.28 -38.84 6.69
CA SER A 22 -11.60 -38.06 5.64
C SER A 22 -11.83 -36.54 5.70
N SER A 23 -12.84 -36.07 6.45
CA SER A 23 -13.09 -34.62 6.65
C SER A 23 -12.02 -33.89 7.50
N GLY A 24 -11.09 -34.62 8.13
CA GLY A 24 -10.00 -34.04 8.91
C GLY A 24 -8.93 -33.32 8.06
N MET A 25 -8.65 -33.79 6.84
CA MET A 25 -7.56 -33.23 6.01
C MET A 25 -7.88 -31.84 5.46
N LEU A 26 -9.14 -31.55 5.12
CA LEU A 26 -9.55 -30.23 4.65
C LEU A 26 -9.51 -29.19 5.78
N LYS A 27 -9.95 -29.57 6.99
CA LYS A 27 -9.85 -28.72 8.19
C LYS A 27 -8.39 -28.50 8.60
N ALA A 28 -7.54 -29.52 8.52
CA ALA A 28 -6.11 -29.41 8.82
C ALA A 28 -5.38 -28.48 7.85
N ARG A 29 -5.74 -28.48 6.55
CA ARG A 29 -5.17 -27.52 5.57
C ARG A 29 -5.59 -26.08 5.86
N LYS A 30 -6.85 -25.84 6.20
CA LYS A 30 -7.35 -24.51 6.55
C LYS A 30 -6.69 -23.97 7.84
N LEU A 31 -6.62 -24.81 8.88
CA LEU A 31 -5.93 -24.49 10.13
C LEU A 31 -4.43 -24.23 9.92
N LYS A 32 -3.78 -24.94 9.00
CA LYS A 32 -2.37 -24.71 8.65
C LYS A 32 -2.17 -23.40 7.90
N ALA A 33 -3.10 -23.01 7.04
CA ALA A 33 -3.07 -21.72 6.34
C ALA A 33 -3.28 -20.56 7.31
N GLU A 34 -4.27 -20.66 8.20
CA GLU A 34 -4.52 -19.67 9.26
C GLU A 34 -3.33 -19.57 10.22
N ALA A 35 -2.72 -20.69 10.61
CA ALA A 35 -1.52 -20.69 11.46
C ALA A 35 -0.31 -20.05 10.77
N ASN A 36 -0.17 -20.19 9.45
CA ASN A 36 0.89 -19.51 8.70
C ASN A 36 0.63 -18.00 8.58
N GLN A 37 -0.62 -17.58 8.33
CA GLN A 37 -0.99 -16.16 8.31
C GLN A 37 -0.77 -15.50 9.68
N LEU A 38 -1.17 -16.17 10.77
CA LEU A 38 -0.91 -15.71 12.13
C LEU A 38 0.58 -15.63 12.45
N ARG A 39 1.42 -16.55 11.91
CA ARG A 39 2.87 -16.47 12.04
C ARG A 39 3.46 -15.28 11.30
N GLU A 40 3.02 -15.02 10.08
CA GLU A 40 3.44 -13.85 9.30
C GLU A 40 3.02 -12.54 9.99
N GLU A 41 1.82 -12.49 10.56
CA GLU A 41 1.38 -11.34 11.36
C GLU A 41 2.23 -11.16 12.62
N VAL A 42 2.54 -12.25 13.34
CA VAL A 42 3.40 -12.18 14.53
C VAL A 42 4.83 -11.74 14.15
N GLU A 43 5.38 -12.19 13.03
CA GLU A 43 6.69 -11.72 12.54
C GLU A 43 6.65 -10.26 12.11
N ARG A 44 5.61 -9.81 11.40
CA ARG A 44 5.42 -8.39 11.06
C ARG A 44 5.27 -7.51 12.30
N LEU A 45 4.47 -7.95 13.27
CA LEU A 45 4.27 -7.23 14.53
C LEU A 45 5.53 -7.23 15.38
N ARG A 46 6.33 -8.31 15.36
CA ARG A 46 7.65 -8.33 15.99
C ARG A 46 8.62 -7.37 15.29
N ALA A 47 8.71 -7.39 13.97
CA ALA A 47 9.54 -6.45 13.21
C ALA A 47 9.13 -4.99 13.47
N ALA A 48 7.82 -4.71 13.56
CA ALA A 48 7.31 -3.40 13.93
C ALA A 48 7.64 -3.03 15.38
N ASN A 49 7.51 -3.97 16.34
CA ASN A 49 7.91 -3.74 17.73
C ASN A 49 9.41 -3.55 17.89
N GLU A 50 10.23 -4.29 17.14
CA GLU A 50 11.69 -4.16 17.11
C GLU A 50 12.08 -2.79 16.54
N ALA A 51 11.44 -2.35 15.46
CA ALA A 51 11.63 -1.01 14.88
C ALA A 51 11.16 0.11 15.83
N LEU A 52 10.08 -0.10 16.58
CA LEU A 52 9.63 0.84 17.60
C LEU A 52 10.61 0.87 18.78
N ARG A 53 11.09 -0.28 19.24
CA ARG A 53 12.09 -0.40 20.31
C ARG A 53 13.44 0.21 19.92
N SER A 54 13.92 -0.04 18.71
CA SER A 54 15.15 0.58 18.21
C SER A 54 15.00 2.11 18.19
N ASN A 55 13.83 2.63 17.81
CA ASN A 55 13.52 4.07 17.90
C ASN A 55 13.49 4.61 19.34
N PHE A 56 13.12 3.78 20.32
CA PHE A 56 13.23 4.13 21.75
C PHE A 56 14.67 4.06 22.28
N GLU A 57 15.53 3.22 21.70
CA GLU A 57 16.94 3.08 22.07
C GLU A 57 17.86 4.11 21.40
N LEU A 58 17.37 4.86 20.40
CA LEU A 58 18.10 5.97 19.79
C LEU A 58 18.42 7.07 20.82
N GLY A 59 19.70 7.46 20.88
CA GLY A 59 20.16 8.59 21.67
C GLY A 59 19.52 9.90 21.21
N ALA A 60 19.50 10.93 22.06
CA ALA A 60 18.85 12.22 21.76
C ALA A 60 19.28 12.82 20.41
N ASN A 61 20.57 12.67 20.04
CA ASN A 61 21.11 13.16 18.77
C ASN A 61 20.60 12.38 17.55
N GLU A 62 20.40 11.07 17.67
CA GLU A 62 19.89 10.23 16.58
C GLU A 62 18.40 10.45 16.35
N ARG A 63 17.64 10.68 17.43
CA ARG A 63 16.23 11.10 17.32
C ARG A 63 16.07 12.46 16.66
N ILE A 64 16.93 13.43 17.00
CA ILE A 64 16.93 14.75 16.36
C ILE A 64 17.25 14.60 14.87
N LYS A 65 18.23 13.77 14.51
CA LYS A 65 18.58 13.49 13.11
C LYS A 65 17.42 12.85 12.35
N LEU A 66 16.80 11.82 12.92
CA LEU A 66 15.64 11.14 12.32
C LEU A 66 14.48 12.12 12.11
N ASN A 67 14.16 12.93 13.11
CA ASN A 67 13.10 13.95 12.99
C ASN A 67 13.44 14.97 11.90
N ASN A 68 14.68 15.43 11.82
CA ASN A 68 15.12 16.34 10.76
C ASN A 68 14.96 15.68 9.37
N ASP A 69 15.37 14.43 9.22
CA ASP A 69 15.20 13.68 7.97
C ASP A 69 13.71 13.57 7.58
N PHE A 70 12.82 13.36 8.55
CA PHE A 70 11.36 13.37 8.33
C PHE A 70 10.85 14.73 7.87
N TYR A 71 11.23 15.81 8.56
CA TYR A 71 10.82 17.17 8.18
C TYR A 71 11.32 17.54 6.78
N GLU A 72 12.56 17.19 6.46
CA GLU A 72 13.11 17.43 5.13
C GLU A 72 12.40 16.62 4.05
N LEU A 73 12.06 15.36 4.33
CA LEU A 73 11.29 14.52 3.41
C LEU A 73 9.91 15.13 3.11
N VAL A 74 9.16 15.52 4.15
CA VAL A 74 7.85 16.17 3.96
C VAL A 74 8.00 17.45 3.16
N ARG A 75 8.98 18.29 3.49
CA ARG A 75 9.25 19.55 2.79
C ARG A 75 9.57 19.31 1.30
N ASP A 76 10.37 18.31 0.99
CA ASP A 76 10.73 17.98 -0.39
C ASP A 76 9.51 17.43 -1.16
N LEU A 77 8.66 16.62 -0.54
CA LEU A 77 7.41 16.13 -1.14
C LEU A 77 6.38 17.27 -1.36
N GLU A 78 6.26 18.21 -0.42
CA GLU A 78 5.42 19.40 -0.59
C GLU A 78 5.91 20.32 -1.72
N ARG A 79 7.23 20.43 -1.87
CA ARG A 79 7.85 21.12 -3.00
C ARG A 79 7.55 20.41 -4.32
N VAL A 80 7.58 19.08 -4.37
CA VAL A 80 7.15 18.32 -5.56
C VAL A 80 5.71 18.65 -5.91
N LYS A 81 4.78 18.60 -4.94
CA LYS A 81 3.38 18.98 -5.13
C LYS A 81 3.22 20.41 -5.68
N SER A 82 3.98 21.36 -5.13
CA SER A 82 3.99 22.75 -5.61
C SER A 82 4.56 22.86 -7.03
N ALA A 83 5.60 22.09 -7.35
CA ALA A 83 6.23 22.09 -8.66
C ALA A 83 5.27 21.58 -9.75
N VAL A 84 4.54 20.49 -9.48
CA VAL A 84 3.52 19.92 -10.40
C VAL A 84 2.44 20.94 -10.78
N ILE A 85 2.07 21.83 -9.86
CA ILE A 85 1.06 22.88 -10.08
C ILE A 85 1.60 24.05 -10.93
N GLY A 86 2.90 24.08 -11.24
CA GLY A 86 3.50 25.01 -12.19
C GLY A 86 4.33 26.13 -11.56
N TRP A 87 4.82 25.96 -10.33
CA TRP A 87 5.74 26.92 -9.72
C TRP A 87 7.13 26.72 -10.35
N GLY A 88 7.43 27.49 -11.40
CA GLY A 88 8.60 27.30 -12.29
C GLY A 88 9.97 27.36 -11.60
N THR A 89 10.06 27.99 -10.42
CA THR A 89 11.29 28.01 -9.60
C THR A 89 11.63 26.63 -9.02
N ALA A 90 10.63 25.86 -8.59
CA ALA A 90 10.82 24.54 -7.99
C ALA A 90 11.31 23.51 -9.03
N HIS A 91 10.86 23.62 -10.29
CA HIS A 91 11.32 22.76 -11.38
C HIS A 91 12.83 22.86 -11.62
N LYS A 92 13.37 24.09 -11.63
CA LYS A 92 14.80 24.33 -11.84
C LYS A 92 15.63 23.81 -10.66
N GLU A 93 15.14 23.98 -9.43
CA GLU A 93 15.79 23.46 -8.22
C GLU A 93 15.88 21.93 -8.24
N PHE A 94 14.78 21.23 -8.54
CA PHE A 94 14.77 19.77 -8.61
C PHE A 94 15.64 19.22 -9.74
N TYR A 95 15.60 19.84 -10.92
CA TYR A 95 16.47 19.45 -12.01
C TYR A 95 17.95 19.62 -11.66
N ASN A 96 18.32 20.71 -10.99
CA ASN A 96 19.69 20.94 -10.55
C ASN A 96 20.15 19.96 -9.45
N ARG A 97 19.26 19.59 -8.52
CA ARG A 97 19.61 18.70 -7.39
C ARG A 97 19.59 17.22 -7.79
N PHE A 98 18.62 16.79 -8.59
CA PHE A 98 18.38 15.38 -8.90
C PHE A 98 18.62 14.99 -10.36
N GLY A 99 18.81 15.96 -11.27
CA GLY A 99 19.02 15.70 -12.69
C GLY A 99 17.79 15.23 -13.46
N VAL A 100 16.61 15.23 -12.83
CA VAL A 100 15.36 14.70 -13.38
C VAL A 100 14.24 15.74 -13.34
N GLN A 101 13.30 15.61 -14.28
CA GLN A 101 12.09 16.43 -14.27
C GLN A 101 11.11 15.95 -13.20
N VAL A 102 10.13 16.80 -12.91
CA VAL A 102 9.05 16.48 -11.96
C VAL A 102 8.21 15.34 -12.54
N GLY A 103 8.19 14.22 -11.83
CA GLY A 103 7.50 13.00 -12.24
C GLY A 103 7.72 11.88 -11.24
N PRO A 104 7.32 10.63 -11.57
CA PRO A 104 7.42 9.51 -10.65
C PRO A 104 8.86 9.23 -10.20
N GLU A 105 9.83 9.36 -11.12
CA GLU A 105 11.26 9.11 -10.86
C GLU A 105 11.85 10.10 -9.84
N LEU A 106 11.43 11.37 -9.88
CA LEU A 106 11.89 12.36 -8.90
C LEU A 106 11.46 11.97 -7.48
N VAL A 107 10.23 11.47 -7.33
CA VAL A 107 9.73 11.00 -6.03
C VAL A 107 10.58 9.83 -5.54
N ASP A 108 10.90 8.87 -6.41
CA ASP A 108 11.71 7.71 -6.03
C ASP A 108 13.11 8.13 -5.55
N ARG A 109 13.76 9.06 -6.27
CA ARG A 109 15.07 9.61 -5.86
C ARG A 109 15.02 10.34 -4.52
N ILE A 110 13.97 11.11 -4.25
CA ILE A 110 13.78 11.80 -2.96
C ILE A 110 13.62 10.77 -1.83
N LEU A 111 12.87 9.69 -2.07
CA LEU A 111 12.69 8.62 -1.09
C LEU A 111 13.98 7.83 -0.85
N GLU A 112 14.79 7.61 -1.89
CA GLU A 112 16.09 6.91 -1.79
C GLU A 112 17.13 7.73 -1.01
N GLU A 113 17.15 9.05 -1.17
CA GLU A 113 18.08 9.94 -0.45
C GLU A 113 17.87 9.89 1.08
N LYS A 114 16.65 9.58 1.54
CA LYS A 114 16.28 9.51 2.95
C LYS A 114 16.39 8.10 3.54
N ALA A 115 17.53 7.45 3.30
CA ALA A 115 17.82 6.09 3.76
C ALA A 115 17.64 5.86 5.28
N GLY A 116 17.73 6.92 6.10
CA GLY A 116 17.56 6.86 7.55
C GLY A 116 16.12 6.61 8.04
N ILE A 117 15.11 6.79 7.18
CA ILE A 117 13.70 6.48 7.48
C ILE A 117 13.38 5.11 6.88
N ASP A 118 12.65 4.26 7.59
CA ASP A 118 12.19 2.97 7.08
C ASP A 118 11.44 3.08 5.72
N VAL A 119 11.69 2.13 4.81
CA VAL A 119 11.19 2.14 3.42
C VAL A 119 9.66 2.21 3.36
N LEU A 120 8.97 1.42 4.18
CA LEU A 120 7.51 1.40 4.22
C LEU A 120 6.98 2.75 4.69
N THR A 121 7.62 3.33 5.69
CA THR A 121 7.27 4.64 6.24
C THR A 121 7.45 5.76 5.20
N ARG A 122 8.56 5.76 4.45
CA ARG A 122 8.80 6.70 3.35
C ARG A 122 7.73 6.59 2.27
N LYS A 123 7.42 5.37 1.83
CA LYS A 123 6.38 5.11 0.82
C LYS A 123 5.01 5.64 1.29
N ARG A 124 4.59 5.24 2.49
CA ARG A 124 3.30 5.66 3.05
C ARG A 124 3.20 7.18 3.18
N LEU A 125 4.25 7.83 3.68
CA LEU A 125 4.31 9.28 3.79
C LEU A 125 4.24 9.96 2.42
N SER A 126 4.93 9.42 1.41
CA SER A 126 4.87 9.94 0.04
C SER A 126 3.45 9.93 -0.52
N HIS A 127 2.70 8.83 -0.34
CA HIS A 127 1.32 8.73 -0.79
C HIS A 127 0.42 9.67 -0.02
N GLU A 128 0.62 9.81 1.29
CA GLU A 128 -0.19 10.72 2.09
C GLU A 128 0.01 12.19 1.70
N VAL A 129 1.25 12.62 1.48
CA VAL A 129 1.55 14.01 1.12
C VAL A 129 1.15 14.33 -0.32
N LEU A 130 1.44 13.43 -1.26
CA LEU A 130 1.25 13.67 -2.69
C LEU A 130 -0.19 13.41 -3.15
N VAL A 131 -0.84 12.39 -2.61
CA VAL A 131 -2.21 11.99 -3.00
C VAL A 131 -3.23 12.54 -2.00
N GLY A 132 -3.00 12.33 -0.70
CA GLY A 132 -3.91 12.75 0.37
C GLY A 132 -5.31 12.13 0.28
N GLY A 133 -6.22 12.57 1.17
CA GLY A 133 -7.58 12.01 1.23
C GLY A 133 -8.40 12.20 -0.06
N ILE A 134 -8.41 13.42 -0.61
CA ILE A 134 -9.16 13.73 -1.84
C ILE A 134 -8.59 12.97 -3.04
N GLY A 135 -7.26 12.92 -3.19
CA GLY A 135 -6.64 12.18 -4.29
C GLY A 135 -6.95 10.68 -4.21
N LYS A 136 -6.95 10.09 -3.01
CA LYS A 136 -7.33 8.68 -2.80
C LYS A 136 -8.78 8.45 -3.22
N GLU A 137 -9.67 9.38 -2.90
CA GLU A 137 -11.08 9.28 -3.26
C GLU A 137 -11.32 9.40 -4.78
N ILE A 138 -10.53 10.24 -5.45
CA ILE A 138 -10.48 10.30 -6.91
C ILE A 138 -9.94 8.99 -7.49
N LEU A 139 -8.84 8.46 -6.97
CA LEU A 139 -8.25 7.18 -7.44
C LEU A 139 -9.22 6.00 -7.31
N ARG A 140 -10.10 5.98 -6.30
CA ARG A 140 -11.13 4.95 -6.15
C ARG A 140 -12.24 5.01 -7.21
N ARG A 141 -12.49 6.20 -7.76
CA ARG A 141 -13.60 6.47 -8.71
C ARG A 141 -13.16 6.57 -10.16
N ILE A 142 -11.88 6.85 -10.38
CA ILE A 142 -11.36 7.08 -11.72
C ILE A 142 -11.48 5.81 -12.55
N SER A 143 -12.08 5.96 -13.73
CA SER A 143 -12.21 4.92 -14.73
C SER A 143 -12.28 5.59 -16.10
N PRO A 144 -11.82 4.92 -17.18
CA PRO A 144 -11.95 5.44 -18.55
C PRO A 144 -13.37 5.83 -18.94
N THR A 145 -14.38 5.24 -18.30
CA THR A 145 -15.81 5.46 -18.61
C THR A 145 -16.50 6.46 -17.68
N THR A 146 -15.85 6.88 -16.59
CA THR A 146 -16.47 7.76 -15.59
C THR A 146 -16.26 9.22 -15.98
N PRO A 147 -17.32 10.01 -16.21
CA PRO A 147 -17.19 11.45 -16.46
C PRO A 147 -16.58 12.17 -15.25
N LEU A 148 -15.69 13.14 -15.50
CA LEU A 148 -15.03 13.89 -14.42
C LEU A 148 -16.02 14.78 -13.65
N GLU A 149 -17.10 15.18 -14.33
CA GLU A 149 -18.23 15.92 -13.78
C GLU A 149 -18.94 15.12 -12.69
N SER A 150 -19.15 13.81 -12.90
CA SER A 150 -19.75 12.93 -11.89
C SER A 150 -18.88 12.86 -10.63
N ILE A 151 -17.56 12.75 -10.81
CA ILE A 151 -16.60 12.73 -9.69
C ILE A 151 -16.62 14.08 -8.96
N ALA A 152 -16.70 15.20 -9.68
CA ALA A 152 -16.78 16.54 -9.12
C ALA A 152 -18.02 16.72 -8.25
N ASP A 153 -19.18 16.29 -8.75
CA ASP A 153 -20.47 16.39 -8.06
C ASP A 153 -20.49 15.52 -6.81
N GLU A 154 -20.02 14.27 -6.90
CA GLU A 154 -19.94 13.35 -5.76
C GLU A 154 -19.03 13.84 -4.64
N LEU A 155 -17.92 14.50 -5.00
CA LEU A 155 -16.97 15.04 -4.02
C LEU A 155 -17.31 16.45 -3.55
N GLY A 156 -18.33 17.08 -4.13
CA GLY A 156 -18.69 18.48 -3.84
C GLY A 156 -17.57 19.46 -4.20
N LEU A 157 -16.78 19.16 -5.23
CA LEU A 157 -15.64 19.96 -5.66
C LEU A 157 -15.88 20.58 -7.04
N PRO A 158 -15.35 21.79 -7.31
CA PRO A 158 -15.39 22.35 -8.66
C PRO A 158 -14.65 21.46 -9.67
N LEU A 159 -15.19 21.31 -10.88
CA LEU A 159 -14.57 20.52 -11.95
C LEU A 159 -13.11 20.93 -12.24
N VAL A 160 -12.79 22.22 -12.11
CA VAL A 160 -11.43 22.74 -12.26
C VAL A 160 -10.48 22.12 -11.22
N ALA A 161 -10.94 21.95 -9.97
CA ALA A 161 -10.15 21.32 -8.91
C ALA A 161 -9.92 19.84 -9.22
N ILE A 162 -10.95 19.11 -9.67
CA ILE A 162 -10.81 17.70 -10.09
C ILE A 162 -9.82 17.55 -11.24
N LYS A 163 -9.91 18.40 -12.28
CA LYS A 163 -8.96 18.40 -13.39
C LYS A 163 -7.53 18.66 -12.92
N SER A 164 -7.35 19.57 -11.95
CA SER A 164 -6.04 19.82 -11.34
C SER A 164 -5.51 18.61 -10.58
N TYR A 165 -6.35 17.93 -9.78
CA TYR A 165 -5.96 16.70 -9.09
C TYR A 165 -5.59 15.59 -10.07
N ILE A 166 -6.38 15.38 -11.12
CA ILE A 166 -6.10 14.36 -12.13
C ILE A 166 -4.79 14.64 -12.86
N ARG A 167 -4.56 15.90 -13.25
CA ARG A 167 -3.27 16.31 -13.83
C ARG A 167 -2.12 15.99 -12.88
N HIS A 168 -2.27 16.30 -11.59
CA HIS A 168 -1.25 16.02 -10.60
C HIS A 168 -0.97 14.52 -10.49
N LEU A 169 -2.02 13.71 -10.29
CA LEU A 169 -1.92 12.26 -10.15
C LEU A 169 -1.33 11.61 -11.41
N SER A 170 -1.64 12.14 -12.59
CA SER A 170 -1.07 11.68 -13.86
C SER A 170 0.42 12.02 -13.99
N VAL A 171 0.82 13.27 -13.70
CA VAL A 171 2.24 13.68 -13.74
C VAL A 171 3.10 12.85 -12.80
N LEU A 172 2.59 12.49 -11.62
CA LEU A 172 3.31 11.68 -10.65
C LEU A 172 3.17 10.15 -10.86
N GLY A 173 2.48 9.74 -11.93
CA GLY A 173 2.37 8.34 -12.34
C GLY A 173 1.41 7.49 -11.51
N TYR A 174 0.45 8.08 -10.79
CA TYR A 174 -0.63 7.36 -10.10
C TYR A 174 -1.77 6.97 -11.04
N ILE A 175 -1.93 7.70 -12.14
CA ILE A 175 -2.92 7.45 -13.20
C ILE A 175 -2.20 7.47 -14.55
N ASP A 176 -2.53 6.53 -15.43
CA ASP A 176 -1.99 6.47 -16.79
C ASP A 176 -2.69 7.48 -17.74
N THR A 177 -2.26 7.49 -19.00
CA THR A 177 -2.85 8.37 -20.03
C THR A 177 -4.29 8.02 -20.39
N ASN A 178 -4.77 6.85 -20.02
CA ASN A 178 -6.12 6.33 -20.29
C ASN A 178 -7.05 6.48 -19.09
N MET A 179 -6.67 7.27 -18.07
CA MET A 179 -7.43 7.41 -16.82
C MET A 179 -7.57 6.10 -16.04
N LYS A 180 -6.61 5.19 -16.16
CA LYS A 180 -6.54 3.97 -15.35
C LYS A 180 -5.54 4.13 -14.22
N ILE A 181 -5.88 3.54 -13.08
CA ILE A 181 -4.98 3.48 -11.93
C ILE A 181 -3.75 2.63 -12.25
N THR A 182 -2.56 3.15 -11.98
CA THR A 182 -1.28 2.43 -12.12
C THR A 182 -1.01 1.57 -10.87
N ASP A 183 0.05 0.78 -10.89
CA ASP A 183 0.44 0.01 -9.69
C ASP A 183 0.82 0.94 -8.52
N ARG A 184 1.51 2.07 -8.80
CA ARG A 184 1.73 3.14 -7.82
C ARG A 184 0.41 3.73 -7.30
N GLY A 185 -0.58 3.88 -8.18
CA GLY A 185 -1.94 4.27 -7.82
C GLY A 185 -2.59 3.32 -6.82
N LYS A 186 -2.45 2.01 -7.05
CA LYS A 186 -2.97 0.98 -6.14
C LYS A 186 -2.24 0.96 -4.80
N GLU A 187 -0.91 1.07 -4.81
CA GLU A 187 -0.09 1.20 -3.58
C GLU A 187 -0.55 2.38 -2.71
N ALA A 188 -1.00 3.48 -3.32
CA ALA A 188 -1.52 4.63 -2.58
C ALA A 188 -2.90 4.43 -1.93
N LEU A 189 -3.63 3.38 -2.32
CA LEU A 189 -4.95 3.03 -1.76
C LEU A 189 -4.88 2.03 -0.61
N GLU A 190 -3.73 1.36 -0.43
CA GLU A 190 -3.44 0.44 0.68
C GLU A 190 -3.09 1.18 1.98
#